data_AF-A0A0S8FRU0-F1
#
_entry.id   AF-A0A0S8FRU0-F1
#
_cell.length_a   1.000
_cell.length_b   1.000
_cell.length_c   1.000
_cell.angle_alpha   90.00
_cell.angle_beta   90.00
_cell.angle_gamma   90.00
#
_symmetry.space_group_name_H-M   'P 1'
#
loop_
_entity.id
_entity.type
_entity.pdbx_description
1 polymer ?
#
loop_
_entity_poly.entity_id
_entity_poly.type
_entity_poly.pdbx_seq_one_letter_code
_entity_poly.pdbx_strand_id
1 'polypeptide(L)'
;MKGSHRMEKEGWIFIHIEGDPYKMGYQNGYLVAKEVEKALAVMKFYVKHATGEDWSWFRNAAKQQWSKIMPDEYKKEFEGIADGIKAAGVTGIDYLDLWAWNGWIDLAWYYMPTVGKLQTDDEVKYGWFKHKHPPGPGCSAFIATGKATRDGRIVMCHSLWYDYLFCVYWNVWMDMKPEKGYRIITQGFPGWIYGGTDFWINSGGLMVTETTISEFSGYDPKALPNFVRIRKSLQYADNIDDFIKIMTKSVNGAYANDWLIGDLKTGEIARLELGLKNYHVWRTFDGYYVGSNMALSPEVRKETSFDYNNFNSTAISRRTRAIEFMEMYYGYIDVDIAKKFQADHYDPSHEKYIRTANTLCGHVELDPRGLPEWGYDPYYPGGSICAEATDSELADKMKLWAKWGHGCDYDFIAKDFLKEHPEYNWQKPYLQNLISYPWTTFEIMK
;
A
#
# COMPACT_ATOMS: atom_id res chain seq x y z
N MET A 1 -4.67 -22.34 -16.78
CA MET A 1 -4.82 -21.94 -18.20
C MET A 1 -3.42 -21.83 -18.81
N LYS A 2 -3.27 -21.79 -20.14
CA LYS A 2 -1.94 -21.59 -20.75
C LYS A 2 -1.42 -20.19 -20.37
N GLY A 3 -0.19 -20.10 -19.86
CA GLY A 3 0.42 -18.83 -19.47
C GLY A 3 -0.08 -18.27 -18.13
N SER A 4 -0.55 -19.12 -17.21
CA SER A 4 -0.99 -18.68 -15.88
C SER A 4 -0.56 -19.69 -14.82
N HIS A 5 -0.12 -19.23 -13.66
CA HIS A 5 0.30 -20.11 -12.56
C HIS A 5 -0.22 -19.58 -11.21
N ARG A 6 -0.48 -20.48 -10.26
CA ARG A 6 -0.81 -20.16 -8.86
C ARG A 6 -0.05 -21.10 -7.94
N MET A 7 0.54 -20.56 -6.89
CA MET A 7 1.12 -21.33 -5.79
C MET A 7 0.80 -20.66 -4.45
N GLU A 8 0.81 -21.44 -3.39
CA GLU A 8 0.70 -20.97 -2.00
C GLU A 8 2.01 -21.28 -1.28
N LYS A 9 2.53 -20.33 -0.52
CA LYS A 9 3.82 -20.48 0.17
C LYS A 9 3.91 -19.53 1.36
N GLU A 10 4.15 -20.06 2.57
CA GLU A 10 4.39 -19.26 3.78
C GLU A 10 3.35 -18.14 4.01
N GLY A 11 2.05 -18.48 3.95
CA GLY A 11 0.95 -17.53 4.13
C GLY A 11 0.60 -16.69 2.90
N TRP A 12 1.44 -16.71 1.86
CA TRP A 12 1.22 -15.99 0.61
C TRP A 12 0.52 -16.83 -0.45
N ILE A 13 -0.21 -16.15 -1.33
CA ILE A 13 -0.63 -16.61 -2.64
C ILE A 13 0.25 -15.91 -3.66
N PHE A 14 0.86 -16.67 -4.57
CA PHE A 14 1.57 -16.11 -5.71
C PHE A 14 0.84 -16.49 -6.99
N ILE A 15 0.60 -15.51 -7.86
CA ILE A 15 0.02 -15.73 -9.19
C ILE A 15 0.92 -15.16 -10.29
N HIS A 16 1.00 -15.89 -11.40
CA HIS A 16 1.55 -15.41 -12.66
C HIS A 16 0.43 -15.24 -13.67
N ILE A 17 0.40 -14.08 -14.33
CA ILE A 17 -0.57 -13.72 -15.37
C ILE A 17 0.16 -13.06 -16.56
N GLU A 18 -0.27 -13.35 -17.78
CA GLU A 18 0.35 -12.82 -19.00
C GLU A 18 -0.61 -12.63 -20.18
N GLY A 19 -0.35 -11.60 -20.97
CA GLY A 19 -0.98 -11.35 -22.27
C GLY A 19 -1.60 -9.96 -22.40
N ASP A 20 -2.59 -9.85 -23.27
CA ASP A 20 -3.39 -8.63 -23.41
C ASP A 20 -4.19 -8.35 -22.11
N PRO A 21 -4.69 -7.12 -21.93
CA PRO A 21 -5.37 -6.71 -20.69
C PRO A 21 -6.53 -7.62 -20.30
N TYR A 22 -7.38 -8.02 -21.25
CA TYR A 22 -8.52 -8.88 -20.96
C TYR A 22 -8.06 -10.27 -20.52
N LYS A 23 -7.09 -10.86 -21.22
CA LYS A 23 -6.55 -12.18 -20.88
C LYS A 23 -5.87 -12.18 -19.51
N MET A 24 -5.05 -11.17 -19.20
CA MET A 24 -4.44 -11.03 -17.88
C MET A 24 -5.50 -10.90 -16.80
N GLY A 25 -6.51 -10.06 -17.04
CA GLY A 25 -7.63 -9.90 -16.14
C GLY A 25 -8.34 -11.22 -15.88
N TYR A 26 -8.68 -11.97 -16.94
CA TYR A 26 -9.31 -13.28 -16.83
C TYR A 26 -8.49 -14.26 -16.00
N GLN A 27 -7.18 -14.31 -16.21
CA GLN A 27 -6.30 -15.16 -15.43
C GLN A 27 -6.27 -14.74 -13.95
N ASN A 28 -6.15 -13.44 -13.65
CA ASN A 28 -6.19 -12.91 -12.29
C ASN A 28 -7.50 -13.33 -11.61
N GLY A 29 -8.64 -12.95 -12.19
CA GLY A 29 -9.95 -13.27 -11.63
C GLY A 29 -10.19 -14.76 -11.43
N TYR A 30 -9.78 -15.61 -12.37
CA TYR A 30 -9.95 -17.05 -12.26
C TYR A 30 -9.08 -17.68 -11.17
N LEU A 31 -7.82 -17.25 -11.05
CA LEU A 31 -6.86 -17.85 -10.10
C LEU A 31 -7.16 -17.52 -8.65
N VAL A 32 -7.75 -16.35 -8.37
CA VAL A 32 -8.03 -15.88 -6.99
C VAL A 32 -9.52 -15.63 -6.72
N ALA A 33 -10.42 -16.26 -7.48
CA ALA A 33 -11.87 -15.99 -7.40
C ALA A 33 -12.47 -16.14 -6.00
N LYS A 34 -12.06 -17.19 -5.27
CA LYS A 34 -12.55 -17.47 -3.91
C LYS A 34 -12.04 -16.45 -2.91
N GLU A 35 -10.81 -15.99 -3.10
CA GLU A 35 -10.19 -14.96 -2.28
C GLU A 35 -10.81 -13.60 -2.55
N VAL A 36 -11.15 -13.28 -3.81
CA VAL A 36 -11.93 -12.08 -4.14
C VAL A 36 -13.29 -12.11 -3.44
N GLU A 37 -14.02 -13.22 -3.51
CA GLU A 37 -15.33 -13.36 -2.87
C GLU A 37 -15.26 -13.08 -1.36
N LYS A 38 -14.29 -13.70 -0.68
CA LYS A 38 -14.08 -13.53 0.76
C LYS A 38 -13.64 -12.11 1.11
N ALA A 39 -12.59 -11.59 0.46
CA ALA A 39 -12.06 -10.26 0.72
C ALA A 39 -13.13 -9.19 0.49
N LEU A 40 -13.92 -9.32 -0.58
CA LEU A 40 -15.00 -8.40 -0.88
C LEU A 40 -16.13 -8.49 0.14
N ALA A 41 -16.47 -9.69 0.64
CA ALA A 41 -17.47 -9.84 1.70
C ALA A 41 -17.04 -9.13 2.99
N VAL A 42 -15.76 -9.26 3.37
CA VAL A 42 -15.21 -8.57 4.54
C VAL A 42 -15.16 -7.06 4.32
N MET A 43 -14.72 -6.61 3.14
CA MET A 43 -14.70 -5.18 2.81
C MET A 43 -16.10 -4.56 2.86
N LYS A 44 -17.12 -5.25 2.31
CA LYS A 44 -18.52 -4.82 2.39
C LYS A 44 -18.99 -4.65 3.84
N PHE A 45 -18.62 -5.58 4.72
CA PHE A 45 -18.92 -5.50 6.14
C PHE A 45 -18.20 -4.31 6.80
N TYR A 46 -16.90 -4.17 6.51
CA TYR A 46 -16.04 -3.14 7.06
C TYR A 46 -16.49 -1.73 6.67
N VAL A 47 -16.65 -1.43 5.38
CA VAL A 47 -17.03 -0.08 4.93
C VAL A 47 -18.40 0.32 5.45
N LYS A 48 -19.35 -0.63 5.54
CA LYS A 48 -20.64 -0.36 6.15
C LYS A 48 -20.52 0.05 7.61
N HIS A 49 -19.66 -0.61 8.37
CA HIS A 49 -19.39 -0.24 9.75
C HIS A 49 -18.68 1.12 9.84
N ALA A 50 -17.64 1.33 9.03
CA ALA A 50 -16.77 2.49 9.10
C ALA A 50 -17.39 3.77 8.55
N THR A 51 -18.25 3.68 7.53
CA THR A 51 -18.82 4.85 6.84
C THR A 51 -20.33 4.96 6.95
N GLY A 52 -21.02 3.89 7.35
CA GLY A 52 -22.48 3.80 7.33
C GLY A 52 -23.09 3.53 5.95
N GLU A 53 -22.28 3.47 4.90
CA GLU A 53 -22.74 3.31 3.51
C GLU A 53 -22.65 1.85 3.05
N ASP A 54 -23.66 1.40 2.31
CA ASP A 54 -23.66 0.06 1.71
C ASP A 54 -22.77 0.00 0.46
N TRP A 55 -22.35 -1.21 0.06
CA TRP A 55 -21.51 -1.43 -1.12
C TRP A 55 -22.08 -0.85 -2.43
N SER A 56 -23.41 -0.76 -2.53
CA SER A 56 -24.08 -0.13 -3.67
C SER A 56 -23.70 1.35 -3.83
N TRP A 57 -23.44 2.05 -2.72
CA TRP A 57 -22.92 3.42 -2.73
C TRP A 57 -21.55 3.46 -3.40
N PHE A 58 -20.63 2.57 -3.01
CA PHE A 58 -19.27 2.51 -3.55
C PHE A 58 -19.26 2.16 -5.05
N ARG A 59 -20.11 1.22 -5.48
CA ARG A 59 -20.32 0.92 -6.91
C ARG A 59 -20.78 2.14 -7.69
N ASN A 60 -21.77 2.87 -7.16
CA ASN A 60 -22.29 4.08 -7.80
C ASN A 60 -21.25 5.20 -7.85
N ALA A 61 -20.48 5.37 -6.76
CA ALA A 61 -19.39 6.33 -6.68
C ALA A 61 -18.29 6.00 -7.70
N ALA A 62 -17.83 4.76 -7.78
CA ALA A 62 -16.86 4.30 -8.78
C ALA A 62 -17.32 4.61 -10.21
N LYS A 63 -18.59 4.29 -10.52
CA LYS A 63 -19.18 4.57 -11.83
C LYS A 63 -19.20 6.07 -12.13
N GLN A 64 -19.63 6.88 -11.17
CA GLN A 64 -19.73 8.33 -11.31
C GLN A 64 -18.36 8.97 -11.53
N GLN A 65 -17.36 8.54 -10.76
CA GLN A 65 -16.02 9.10 -10.79
C GLN A 65 -15.27 8.70 -12.05
N TRP A 66 -15.29 7.41 -12.43
CA TRP A 66 -14.30 6.89 -13.36
C TRP A 66 -14.83 6.50 -14.73
N SER A 67 -16.16 6.43 -14.95
CA SER A 67 -16.72 6.00 -16.25
C SER A 67 -16.19 6.77 -17.45
N LYS A 68 -15.95 8.08 -17.29
CA LYS A 68 -15.46 8.98 -18.35
C LYS A 68 -13.94 9.04 -18.47
N ILE A 69 -13.20 8.71 -17.41
CA ILE A 69 -11.75 8.93 -17.34
C ILE A 69 -10.92 7.64 -17.22
N MET A 70 -11.55 6.50 -16.92
CA MET A 70 -10.88 5.20 -16.86
C MET A 70 -10.30 4.83 -18.23
N PRO A 71 -8.99 4.55 -18.34
CA PRO A 71 -8.38 4.09 -19.58
C PRO A 71 -8.95 2.75 -20.06
N ASP A 72 -9.19 2.62 -21.36
CA ASP A 72 -9.83 1.42 -21.94
C ASP A 72 -9.02 0.13 -21.72
N GLU A 73 -7.70 0.24 -21.62
CA GLU A 73 -6.82 -0.87 -21.23
C GLU A 73 -7.26 -1.49 -19.89
N TYR A 74 -7.43 -0.67 -18.86
CA TYR A 74 -7.81 -1.15 -17.52
C TYR A 74 -9.29 -1.52 -17.44
N LYS A 75 -10.18 -0.91 -18.25
CA LYS A 75 -11.56 -1.40 -18.39
C LYS A 75 -11.60 -2.85 -18.85
N LYS A 76 -10.84 -3.18 -19.90
CA LYS A 76 -10.74 -4.54 -20.44
C LYS A 76 -10.14 -5.52 -19.43
N GLU A 77 -9.14 -5.09 -18.67
CA GLU A 77 -8.59 -5.91 -17.58
C GLU A 77 -9.65 -6.22 -16.51
N PHE A 78 -10.41 -5.23 -16.05
CA PHE A 78 -11.51 -5.46 -15.10
C PHE A 78 -12.64 -6.33 -15.65
N GLU A 79 -13.00 -6.17 -16.93
CA GLU A 79 -13.95 -7.06 -17.62
C GLU A 79 -13.43 -8.51 -17.61
N GLY A 80 -12.15 -8.69 -17.94
CA GLY A 80 -11.48 -9.98 -17.86
C GLY A 80 -11.54 -10.57 -16.45
N ILE A 81 -11.20 -9.80 -15.42
CA ILE A 81 -11.23 -10.27 -14.02
C ILE A 81 -12.65 -10.75 -13.65
N ALA A 82 -13.69 -9.97 -13.97
CA ALA A 82 -15.07 -10.36 -13.68
C ALA A 82 -15.45 -11.68 -14.38
N ASP A 83 -15.10 -11.84 -15.66
CA ASP A 83 -15.36 -13.06 -16.41
C ASP A 83 -14.56 -14.26 -15.88
N GLY A 84 -13.31 -14.03 -15.44
CA GLY A 84 -12.46 -15.02 -14.81
C GLY A 84 -13.03 -15.53 -13.49
N ILE A 85 -13.49 -14.62 -12.62
CA ILE A 85 -14.18 -14.94 -11.35
C ILE A 85 -15.42 -15.79 -11.64
N LYS A 86 -16.23 -15.39 -12.61
CA LYS A 86 -17.42 -16.12 -13.05
C LYS A 86 -17.09 -17.52 -13.56
N ALA A 87 -16.05 -17.65 -14.37
CA ALA A 87 -15.61 -18.93 -14.91
C ALA A 87 -15.05 -19.88 -13.83
N ALA A 88 -14.54 -19.35 -12.72
CA ALA A 88 -14.14 -20.13 -11.55
C ALA A 88 -15.32 -20.52 -10.64
N GLY A 89 -16.55 -20.16 -11.00
CA GLY A 89 -17.78 -20.55 -10.31
C GLY A 89 -18.27 -19.56 -9.25
N VAL A 90 -17.61 -18.43 -9.07
CA VAL A 90 -18.05 -17.36 -8.16
C VAL A 90 -18.96 -16.40 -8.94
N THR A 91 -20.13 -16.07 -8.40
CA THR A 91 -21.12 -15.24 -9.09
C THR A 91 -21.47 -13.99 -8.28
N GLY A 92 -22.13 -13.00 -8.91
CA GLY A 92 -22.53 -11.78 -8.22
C GLY A 92 -21.41 -10.75 -8.00
N ILE A 93 -20.28 -10.91 -8.72
CA ILE A 93 -19.18 -9.95 -8.79
C ILE A 93 -19.01 -9.55 -10.26
N ASP A 94 -19.13 -8.26 -10.55
CA ASP A 94 -18.95 -7.70 -11.91
C ASP A 94 -17.79 -6.69 -11.96
N TYR A 95 -17.51 -6.14 -13.15
CA TYR A 95 -16.42 -5.17 -13.32
C TYR A 95 -16.59 -3.92 -12.46
N LEU A 96 -17.81 -3.55 -12.08
CA LEU A 96 -18.07 -2.37 -11.25
C LEU A 96 -17.78 -2.64 -9.78
N ASP A 97 -17.95 -3.89 -9.30
CA ASP A 97 -17.43 -4.30 -8.01
C ASP A 97 -15.92 -4.16 -7.99
N LEU A 98 -15.25 -4.53 -9.09
CA LEU A 98 -13.80 -4.51 -9.17
C LEU A 98 -13.22 -3.09 -9.26
N TRP A 99 -13.92 -2.17 -9.93
CA TRP A 99 -13.57 -0.75 -9.86
C TRP A 99 -13.66 -0.24 -8.43
N ALA A 100 -14.81 -0.44 -7.77
CA ALA A 100 -15.02 -0.03 -6.39
C ALA A 100 -13.99 -0.68 -5.45
N TRP A 101 -13.67 -1.95 -5.68
CA TRP A 101 -12.70 -2.72 -4.90
C TRP A 101 -11.26 -2.24 -5.09
N ASN A 102 -10.84 -1.87 -6.31
CA ASN A 102 -9.47 -1.40 -6.55
C ASN A 102 -9.27 0.06 -6.10
N GLY A 103 -10.30 0.89 -6.14
CA GLY A 103 -10.23 2.29 -5.72
C GLY A 103 -10.98 2.59 -4.42
N TRP A 104 -11.21 1.60 -3.57
CA TRP A 104 -12.02 1.78 -2.36
C TRP A 104 -11.41 2.84 -1.42
N ILE A 105 -10.08 2.94 -1.36
CA ILE A 105 -9.36 3.98 -0.60
C ILE A 105 -9.73 5.36 -1.15
N ASP A 106 -9.58 5.58 -2.45
CA ASP A 106 -9.99 6.84 -3.11
C ASP A 106 -11.45 7.18 -2.79
N LEU A 107 -12.34 6.19 -2.84
CA LEU A 107 -13.78 6.40 -2.66
C LEU A 107 -14.16 6.69 -1.21
N ALA A 108 -13.73 5.83 -0.29
CA ALA A 108 -14.12 5.90 1.12
C ALA A 108 -13.48 7.12 1.79
N TRP A 109 -12.19 7.33 1.56
CA TRP A 109 -11.36 8.19 2.40
C TRP A 109 -11.13 9.58 1.84
N TYR A 110 -11.30 9.76 0.53
CA TYR A 110 -11.05 11.03 -0.14
C TYR A 110 -12.28 11.57 -0.85
N TYR A 111 -12.98 10.75 -1.64
CA TYR A 111 -14.19 11.20 -2.34
C TYR A 111 -15.38 11.38 -1.39
N MET A 112 -15.72 10.38 -0.57
CA MET A 112 -16.90 10.41 0.29
C MET A 112 -16.97 11.65 1.19
N PRO A 113 -15.88 12.08 1.88
CA PRO A 113 -15.91 13.29 2.69
C PRO A 113 -16.24 14.58 1.93
N THR A 114 -16.06 14.57 0.60
CA THR A 114 -16.34 15.71 -0.28
C THR A 114 -17.74 15.71 -0.88
N VAL A 115 -18.53 14.65 -0.68
CA VAL A 115 -19.91 14.59 -1.17
C VAL A 115 -20.77 15.65 -0.47
N GLY A 116 -21.59 16.36 -1.25
CA GLY A 116 -22.39 17.49 -0.77
C GLY A 116 -21.61 18.78 -0.51
N LYS A 117 -20.28 18.81 -0.72
CA LYS A 117 -19.48 20.03 -0.68
C LYS A 117 -19.53 20.77 -2.02
N LEU A 118 -19.65 22.10 -1.94
CA LEU A 118 -19.64 23.00 -3.10
C LEU A 118 -18.28 22.89 -3.82
N GLN A 119 -18.31 22.95 -5.16
CA GLN A 119 -17.09 23.17 -5.93
C GLN A 119 -16.55 24.56 -5.59
N THR A 120 -15.26 24.64 -5.29
CA THR A 120 -14.56 25.92 -5.31
C THR A 120 -14.21 26.28 -6.75
N ASP A 121 -13.87 27.54 -7.02
CA ASP A 121 -13.42 27.99 -8.35
C ASP A 121 -12.19 27.20 -8.86
N ASP A 122 -11.50 26.46 -7.98
CA ASP A 122 -10.33 25.60 -8.24
C ASP A 122 -10.67 24.14 -8.63
N GLU A 123 -11.93 23.76 -8.86
CA GLU A 123 -12.40 22.38 -9.14
C GLU A 123 -12.15 21.31 -8.04
N VAL A 124 -11.29 21.60 -7.06
CA VAL A 124 -10.98 20.76 -5.89
C VAL A 124 -12.05 20.87 -4.81
N LYS A 125 -12.30 19.74 -4.13
CA LYS A 125 -13.16 19.68 -2.95
C LYS A 125 -12.37 19.27 -1.72
N TYR A 126 -12.70 19.88 -0.58
CA TYR A 126 -12.15 19.54 0.74
C TYR A 126 -13.22 18.92 1.63
N GLY A 127 -12.85 17.90 2.37
CA GLY A 127 -13.74 17.17 3.27
C GLY A 127 -12.96 16.28 4.22
N TRP A 128 -13.50 16.12 5.42
CA TRP A 128 -13.01 15.24 6.48
C TRP A 128 -14.19 14.53 7.11
N PHE A 129 -14.02 13.30 7.60
CA PHE A 129 -15.01 12.74 8.52
C PHE A 129 -14.98 13.52 9.85
N LYS A 130 -16.13 13.63 10.52
CA LYS A 130 -16.28 14.40 11.77
C LYS A 130 -15.49 13.79 12.94
N HIS A 131 -15.35 12.48 12.95
CA HIS A 131 -14.36 11.76 13.75
C HIS A 131 -13.21 11.46 12.80
N LYS A 132 -11.96 11.51 13.28
CA LYS A 132 -10.70 11.34 12.52
C LYS A 132 -10.52 9.94 11.86
N HIS A 133 -11.61 9.36 11.36
CA HIS A 133 -11.58 8.46 10.23
C HIS A 133 -11.16 9.26 8.98
N PRO A 134 -10.32 8.69 8.12
CA PRO A 134 -10.19 7.26 7.96
C PRO A 134 -9.01 6.64 8.69
N PRO A 135 -9.13 5.36 9.07
CA PRO A 135 -7.94 4.56 9.30
C PRO A 135 -7.18 4.47 7.99
N GLY A 136 -5.91 4.79 8.04
CA GLY A 136 -5.07 4.68 6.89
C GLY A 136 -3.68 4.25 7.30
N PRO A 137 -2.81 4.03 6.30
CA PRO A 137 -1.69 3.14 6.50
C PRO A 137 -0.63 3.77 7.38
N GLY A 138 -0.14 3.03 8.39
CA GLY A 138 0.99 3.42 9.24
C GLY A 138 2.37 2.96 8.73
N CYS A 139 2.52 2.79 7.41
CA CYS A 139 3.67 2.14 6.78
C CYS A 139 5.05 2.69 7.16
N SER A 140 6.05 1.80 7.20
CA SER A 140 7.46 2.12 7.49
C SER A 140 8.34 1.64 6.33
N ALA A 141 9.16 2.53 5.77
CA ALA A 141 9.95 2.23 4.59
C ALA A 141 11.31 2.91 4.58
N PHE A 142 12.26 2.36 3.82
CA PHE A 142 13.43 3.11 3.37
C PHE A 142 13.88 2.70 1.98
N ILE A 143 14.62 3.60 1.33
CA ILE A 143 15.46 3.29 0.18
C ILE A 143 16.85 3.92 0.39
N ALA A 144 17.92 3.17 0.12
CA ALA A 144 19.31 3.59 0.33
C ALA A 144 20.18 3.22 -0.86
N THR A 145 21.24 3.99 -1.13
CA THR A 145 22.21 3.77 -2.22
C THR A 145 23.58 4.37 -1.89
N GLY A 146 24.59 4.08 -2.70
CA GLY A 146 25.93 4.67 -2.57
C GLY A 146 26.60 4.32 -1.25
N LYS A 147 27.23 5.28 -0.57
CA LYS A 147 27.98 5.03 0.67
C LYS A 147 27.10 4.63 1.85
N ALA A 148 25.77 4.74 1.74
CA ALA A 148 24.86 4.26 2.76
C ALA A 148 24.79 2.71 2.78
N THR A 149 24.98 2.06 1.63
CA THR A 149 24.85 0.60 1.49
C THR A 149 26.19 -0.10 1.42
N ARG A 150 26.18 -1.40 1.71
CA ARG A 150 27.40 -2.21 1.88
C ARG A 150 28.29 -2.25 0.63
N ASP A 151 27.69 -2.15 -0.55
CA ASP A 151 28.38 -2.30 -1.84
C ASP A 151 27.98 -1.23 -2.87
N GLY A 152 27.32 -0.15 -2.42
CA GLY A 152 26.89 0.94 -3.28
C GLY A 152 25.60 0.70 -4.06
N ARG A 153 25.04 -0.53 -4.03
CA ARG A 153 23.77 -0.85 -4.70
C ARG A 153 22.57 -0.29 -3.94
N ILE A 154 21.43 -0.23 -4.62
CA ILE A 154 20.17 0.19 -4.00
C ILE A 154 19.67 -0.92 -3.08
N VAL A 155 19.22 -0.56 -1.88
CA VAL A 155 18.50 -1.43 -0.94
C VAL A 155 17.17 -0.76 -0.59
N MET A 156 16.07 -1.52 -0.62
CA MET A 156 14.72 -1.01 -0.36
C MET A 156 13.95 -1.98 0.53
N CYS A 157 13.20 -1.45 1.50
CA CYS A 157 12.23 -2.22 2.26
C CYS A 157 10.96 -1.44 2.59
N HIS A 158 9.94 -2.18 2.95
CA HIS A 158 8.62 -1.67 3.27
C HIS A 158 7.90 -2.62 4.25
N SER A 159 6.98 -2.08 5.05
CA SER A 159 5.94 -2.84 5.75
C SER A 159 4.61 -2.14 5.59
N LEU A 160 3.61 -2.87 5.10
CA LEU A 160 2.24 -2.37 5.06
C LEU A 160 1.63 -2.42 6.46
N TRP A 161 1.02 -1.32 6.87
CA TRP A 161 0.26 -1.24 8.11
C TRP A 161 -1.20 -0.93 7.82
N TYR A 162 -2.11 -1.73 8.35
CA TYR A 162 -3.53 -1.46 8.23
C TYR A 162 -4.37 -2.31 9.21
N ASP A 163 -5.69 -2.21 9.11
CA ASP A 163 -6.70 -2.99 9.83
C ASP A 163 -6.61 -4.49 9.49
N TYR A 164 -6.41 -5.31 10.52
CA TYR A 164 -6.27 -6.77 10.38
C TYR A 164 -7.56 -7.43 9.87
N LEU A 165 -8.72 -6.81 10.07
CA LEU A 165 -10.01 -7.39 9.70
C LEU A 165 -10.04 -7.81 8.23
N PHE A 166 -9.58 -6.95 7.34
CA PHE A 166 -9.62 -7.20 5.91
C PHE A 166 -8.22 -7.29 5.28
N CYS A 167 -7.18 -6.71 5.88
CA CYS A 167 -5.84 -6.78 5.30
C CYS A 167 -5.17 -8.15 5.42
N VAL A 168 -5.75 -9.09 6.16
CA VAL A 168 -5.36 -10.51 6.07
C VAL A 168 -5.50 -11.11 4.66
N TYR A 169 -6.22 -10.44 3.75
CA TYR A 169 -6.32 -10.82 2.34
C TYR A 169 -5.31 -10.10 1.42
N TRP A 170 -4.45 -9.22 1.95
CA TRP A 170 -3.41 -8.52 1.18
C TRP A 170 -2.19 -9.41 0.88
N ASN A 171 -2.40 -10.72 0.78
CA ASN A 171 -1.38 -11.75 0.72
C ASN A 171 -1.15 -12.28 -0.71
N VAL A 172 -1.44 -11.48 -1.75
CA VAL A 172 -1.29 -11.92 -3.14
C VAL A 172 -0.09 -11.25 -3.80
N TRP A 173 0.97 -12.01 -4.04
CA TRP A 173 2.04 -11.63 -4.97
C TRP A 173 1.62 -11.88 -6.41
N MET A 174 1.73 -10.87 -7.25
CA MET A 174 1.34 -10.87 -8.66
C MET A 174 2.56 -10.64 -9.53
N ASP A 175 2.94 -11.65 -10.28
CA ASP A 175 3.86 -11.58 -11.40
C ASP A 175 3.07 -11.34 -12.69
N MET A 176 3.11 -10.10 -13.18
CA MET A 176 2.28 -9.58 -14.26
C MET A 176 3.14 -9.32 -15.50
N LYS A 177 2.91 -10.07 -16.58
CA LYS A 177 3.63 -9.94 -17.84
C LYS A 177 2.68 -9.42 -18.95
N PRO A 178 2.50 -8.09 -19.03
CA PRO A 178 1.62 -7.49 -20.03
C PRO A 178 2.20 -7.66 -21.43
N GLU A 179 1.33 -7.72 -22.44
CA GLU A 179 1.72 -7.70 -23.86
C GLU A 179 2.44 -6.40 -24.23
N LYS A 180 2.12 -5.29 -23.54
CA LYS A 180 2.70 -3.96 -23.76
C LYS A 180 3.20 -3.36 -22.46
N GLY A 181 4.41 -2.79 -22.52
CA GLY A 181 5.08 -2.24 -21.35
C GLY A 181 5.93 -3.26 -20.62
N TYR A 182 6.33 -2.92 -19.40
CA TYR A 182 7.22 -3.69 -18.55
C TYR A 182 6.44 -4.72 -17.73
N ARG A 183 7.07 -5.88 -17.52
CA ARG A 183 6.66 -6.87 -16.52
C ARG A 183 6.75 -6.24 -15.13
N ILE A 184 5.81 -6.58 -14.25
CA ILE A 184 5.71 -6.06 -12.89
C ILE A 184 5.62 -7.23 -11.92
N ILE A 185 6.33 -7.16 -10.79
CA ILE A 185 6.06 -7.99 -9.61
C ILE A 185 5.64 -7.09 -8.46
N THR A 186 4.51 -7.43 -7.82
CA THR A 186 3.92 -6.62 -6.76
C THR A 186 3.00 -7.42 -5.86
N GLN A 187 2.91 -7.06 -4.59
CA GLN A 187 1.93 -7.59 -3.65
C GLN A 187 0.64 -6.79 -3.73
N GLY A 188 -0.52 -7.39 -3.47
CA GLY A 188 -1.82 -6.72 -3.41
C GLY A 188 -2.93 -7.59 -2.80
N PHE A 189 -4.16 -7.07 -2.84
CA PHE A 189 -5.36 -7.87 -2.66
C PHE A 189 -5.66 -8.76 -3.87
N PRO A 190 -6.44 -9.86 -3.69
CA PRO A 190 -6.96 -10.63 -4.79
C PRO A 190 -7.85 -9.76 -5.70
N GLY A 191 -7.70 -9.91 -7.02
CA GLY A 191 -8.46 -9.14 -8.01
C GLY A 191 -8.00 -7.68 -8.18
N TRP A 192 -6.84 -7.31 -7.62
CA TRP A 192 -6.23 -6.00 -7.88
C TRP A 192 -5.34 -6.02 -9.12
N ILE A 193 -5.17 -4.86 -9.75
CA ILE A 193 -4.33 -4.71 -10.96
C ILE A 193 -3.00 -4.00 -10.68
N TYR A 194 -2.83 -3.42 -9.50
CA TYR A 194 -1.78 -2.43 -9.26
C TYR A 194 -1.00 -2.64 -7.96
N GLY A 195 -1.27 -3.72 -7.23
CA GLY A 195 -0.62 -4.02 -5.95
C GLY A 195 -1.05 -3.16 -4.77
N GLY A 196 -1.69 -2.03 -5.04
CA GLY A 196 -2.30 -1.26 -3.97
C GLY A 196 -1.40 -0.22 -3.40
N THR A 197 -0.99 -0.49 -2.18
CA THR A 197 -0.40 0.51 -1.34
C THR A 197 1.07 0.65 -1.73
N ASP A 198 1.94 -0.38 -1.82
CA ASP A 198 3.33 -0.02 -1.48
C ASP A 198 4.57 -0.91 -1.81
N PHE A 199 4.57 -1.96 -2.66
CA PHE A 199 5.87 -2.59 -3.07
C PHE A 199 5.92 -3.14 -4.49
N TRP A 200 6.77 -2.54 -5.34
CA TRP A 200 6.85 -2.86 -6.76
C TRP A 200 8.27 -2.95 -7.29
N ILE A 201 8.45 -3.89 -8.23
CA ILE A 201 9.61 -3.96 -9.10
C ILE A 201 9.12 -4.15 -10.53
N ASN A 202 9.68 -3.42 -11.50
CA ASN A 202 9.40 -3.65 -12.92
C ASN A 202 10.66 -4.08 -13.71
N SER A 203 10.43 -4.76 -14.83
CA SER A 203 11.52 -5.18 -15.74
C SER A 203 12.23 -4.03 -16.47
N GLY A 204 11.74 -2.80 -16.35
CA GLY A 204 12.39 -1.59 -16.87
C GLY A 204 13.52 -1.07 -15.96
N GLY A 205 13.63 -1.61 -14.75
CA GLY A 205 14.66 -1.25 -13.78
C GLY A 205 14.14 -0.38 -12.62
N LEU A 206 12.82 -0.20 -12.46
CA LEU A 206 12.27 0.57 -11.35
C LEU A 206 12.03 -0.31 -10.12
N MET A 207 12.44 0.19 -8.97
CA MET A 207 12.06 -0.26 -7.63
C MET A 207 11.23 0.84 -6.99
N VAL A 208 10.03 0.52 -6.48
CA VAL A 208 9.14 1.54 -5.92
C VAL A 208 8.52 1.03 -4.64
N THR A 209 8.45 1.90 -3.64
CA THR A 209 7.62 1.75 -2.44
C THR A 209 7.04 3.11 -2.05
N GLU A 210 6.13 3.17 -1.09
CA GLU A 210 5.58 4.43 -0.61
C GLU A 210 5.21 4.39 0.87
N THR A 211 4.95 5.56 1.46
CA THR A 211 4.19 5.66 2.70
C THR A 211 3.17 6.80 2.61
N THR A 212 1.91 6.52 2.97
CA THR A 212 0.81 7.48 2.87
C THR A 212 0.95 8.68 3.80
N ILE A 213 0.72 9.89 3.31
CA ILE A 213 0.79 11.12 4.09
C ILE A 213 -0.42 11.20 5.05
N SER A 214 -0.15 11.23 6.35
CA SER A 214 -1.18 11.36 7.39
C SER A 214 -1.91 12.69 7.32
N GLU A 215 -3.19 12.67 7.68
CA GLU A 215 -4.05 13.85 7.78
C GLU A 215 -3.92 14.75 6.54
N PHE A 216 -4.00 14.15 5.34
CA PHE A 216 -4.12 14.84 4.06
C PHE A 216 -5.59 15.06 3.70
N SER A 217 -5.94 16.20 3.09
CA SER A 217 -7.25 16.39 2.47
C SER A 217 -7.21 17.11 1.14
N GLY A 218 -8.24 16.83 0.35
CA GLY A 218 -8.39 17.37 -0.98
C GLY A 218 -8.70 16.24 -1.94
N TYR A 219 -9.63 16.50 -2.84
CA TYR A 219 -9.98 15.55 -3.88
C TYR A 219 -10.41 16.29 -5.15
N ASP A 220 -9.85 15.89 -6.29
CA ASP A 220 -10.29 16.32 -7.62
C ASP A 220 -11.05 15.18 -8.32
N PRO A 221 -12.39 15.29 -8.47
CA PRO A 221 -13.22 14.25 -9.09
C PRO A 221 -13.04 14.11 -10.60
N LYS A 222 -12.25 14.97 -11.25
CA LYS A 222 -11.98 14.95 -12.69
C LYS A 222 -10.63 14.30 -13.04
N ALA A 223 -9.78 14.09 -12.04
CA ALA A 223 -8.44 13.53 -12.22
C ALA A 223 -8.41 12.01 -12.02
N LEU A 224 -7.33 11.38 -12.49
CA LEU A 224 -7.17 9.93 -12.44
C LEU A 224 -6.98 9.43 -11.01
N PRO A 225 -7.62 8.30 -10.64
CA PRO A 225 -7.43 7.68 -9.33
C PRO A 225 -6.02 7.12 -9.17
N ASN A 226 -5.58 6.99 -7.91
CA ASN A 226 -4.22 6.53 -7.60
C ASN A 226 -3.89 5.20 -8.29
N PHE A 227 -4.79 4.22 -8.21
CA PHE A 227 -4.55 2.89 -8.78
C PHE A 227 -4.26 2.90 -10.29
N VAL A 228 -4.84 3.84 -11.04
CA VAL A 228 -4.56 4.01 -12.47
C VAL A 228 -3.18 4.63 -12.68
N ARG A 229 -2.83 5.64 -11.87
CA ARG A 229 -1.55 6.35 -11.98
C ARG A 229 -0.37 5.42 -11.71
N ILE A 230 -0.39 4.73 -10.58
CA ILE A 230 0.69 3.82 -10.18
C ILE A 230 0.76 2.60 -11.10
N ARG A 231 -0.38 2.01 -11.49
CA ARG A 231 -0.37 0.93 -12.50
C ARG A 231 0.32 1.38 -13.78
N LYS A 232 -0.03 2.56 -14.27
CA LYS A 232 0.53 3.10 -15.51
C LYS A 232 2.01 3.41 -15.40
N SER A 233 2.46 4.00 -14.28
CA SER A 233 3.87 4.33 -14.10
C SER A 233 4.72 3.06 -14.07
N LEU A 234 4.28 2.03 -13.35
CA LEU A 234 4.99 0.75 -13.27
C LEU A 234 5.02 -0.01 -14.60
N GLN A 235 3.95 0.09 -15.38
CA GLN A 235 3.86 -0.61 -16.66
C GLN A 235 4.61 0.11 -17.79
N TYR A 236 4.71 1.45 -17.75
CA TYR A 236 5.19 2.22 -18.90
C TYR A 236 6.38 3.15 -18.63
N ALA A 237 6.85 3.30 -17.38
CA ALA A 237 8.10 3.99 -17.09
C ALA A 237 9.24 2.99 -16.86
N ASP A 238 10.44 3.39 -17.25
CA ASP A 238 11.68 2.67 -16.92
C ASP A 238 12.68 3.54 -16.15
N ASN A 239 12.37 4.81 -15.89
CA ASN A 239 13.25 5.74 -15.22
C ASN A 239 12.45 6.65 -14.28
N ILE A 240 13.15 7.30 -13.35
CA ILE A 240 12.55 8.15 -12.32
C ILE A 240 11.76 9.32 -12.94
N ASP A 241 12.24 9.92 -14.03
CA ASP A 241 11.58 11.08 -14.66
C ASP A 241 10.24 10.72 -15.27
N ASP A 242 10.18 9.62 -16.03
CA ASP A 242 8.93 9.13 -16.62
C ASP A 242 7.96 8.63 -15.55
N PHE A 243 8.46 8.02 -14.47
CA PHE A 243 7.63 7.67 -13.32
C PHE A 243 6.97 8.93 -12.72
N ILE A 244 7.76 9.96 -12.40
CA ILE A 244 7.26 11.22 -11.84
C ILE A 244 6.28 11.89 -12.79
N LYS A 245 6.61 11.95 -14.09
CA LYS A 245 5.76 12.54 -15.12
C LYS A 245 4.40 11.86 -15.23
N ILE A 246 4.34 10.53 -15.13
CA ILE A 246 3.07 9.79 -15.15
C ILE A 246 2.30 10.05 -13.86
N MET A 247 2.96 9.97 -12.70
CA MET A 247 2.34 10.10 -11.38
C MET A 247 1.77 11.50 -11.12
N THR A 248 2.38 12.55 -11.68
CA THR A 248 1.97 13.95 -11.48
C THR A 248 1.03 14.49 -12.57
N LYS A 249 0.76 13.73 -13.64
CA LYS A 249 -0.01 14.23 -14.80
C LYS A 249 -1.47 14.57 -14.50
N SER A 250 -2.13 13.79 -13.66
CA SER A 250 -3.57 13.94 -13.38
C SER A 250 -3.86 13.39 -11.99
N VAL A 251 -3.59 14.20 -10.97
CA VAL A 251 -3.65 13.80 -9.56
C VAL A 251 -5.02 14.12 -8.98
N ASN A 252 -5.73 13.12 -8.47
CA ASN A 252 -7.01 13.33 -7.80
C ASN A 252 -6.89 13.61 -6.30
N GLY A 253 -5.67 13.62 -5.74
CA GLY A 253 -5.40 13.88 -4.32
C GLY A 253 -5.67 12.68 -3.42
N ALA A 254 -6.34 11.66 -3.93
CA ALA A 254 -6.50 10.42 -3.18
C ALA A 254 -5.18 9.67 -3.08
N TYR A 255 -4.97 9.09 -1.90
CA TYR A 255 -3.80 8.32 -1.55
C TYR A 255 -2.50 9.11 -1.81
N ALA A 256 -2.45 10.30 -1.19
CA ALA A 256 -1.29 11.18 -1.22
C ALA A 256 -0.15 10.53 -0.42
N ASN A 257 1.01 10.36 -1.03
CA ASN A 257 2.07 9.51 -0.50
C ASN A 257 3.47 10.13 -0.71
N ASP A 258 4.39 9.67 0.12
CA ASP A 258 5.83 9.70 -0.14
C ASP A 258 6.25 8.49 -0.96
N TRP A 259 6.52 8.67 -2.25
CA TRP A 259 6.99 7.61 -3.14
C TRP A 259 8.52 7.53 -3.10
N LEU A 260 9.07 6.39 -2.69
CA LEU A 260 10.50 6.09 -2.70
C LEU A 260 10.80 5.26 -3.96
N ILE A 261 11.64 5.80 -4.84
CA ILE A 261 11.85 5.28 -6.19
C ILE A 261 13.35 5.03 -6.39
N GLY A 262 13.73 3.85 -6.86
CA GLY A 262 15.08 3.50 -7.27
C GLY A 262 15.14 3.18 -8.76
N ASP A 263 16.20 3.64 -9.43
CA ASP A 263 16.54 3.23 -10.80
C ASP A 263 17.76 2.31 -10.76
N LEU A 264 17.53 1.02 -11.00
CA LEU A 264 18.54 -0.03 -11.02
C LEU A 264 19.67 0.23 -12.02
N LYS A 265 19.37 0.92 -13.13
CA LYS A 265 20.32 1.13 -14.22
C LYS A 265 21.38 2.16 -13.86
N THR A 266 21.02 3.12 -13.00
CA THR A 266 21.86 4.28 -12.66
C THR A 266 22.34 4.24 -11.22
N GLY A 267 21.66 3.51 -10.34
CA GLY A 267 21.87 3.58 -8.89
C GLY A 267 21.26 4.82 -8.23
N GLU A 268 20.52 5.64 -8.99
CA GLU A 268 19.82 6.81 -8.46
C GLU A 268 18.63 6.40 -7.60
N ILE A 269 18.43 7.12 -6.49
CA ILE A 269 17.20 7.05 -5.70
C ILE A 269 16.54 8.42 -5.63
N ALA A 270 15.22 8.42 -5.56
CA ALA A 270 14.40 9.61 -5.41
C ALA A 270 13.28 9.42 -4.37
N ARG A 271 12.87 10.54 -3.77
CA ARG A 271 11.62 10.66 -3.03
C ARG A 271 10.74 11.64 -3.77
N LEU A 272 9.61 11.17 -4.30
CA LEU A 272 8.52 12.01 -4.79
C LEU A 272 7.47 12.10 -3.68
N GLU A 273 7.43 13.22 -2.99
CA GLU A 273 6.33 13.54 -2.08
C GLU A 273 5.20 14.20 -2.87
N LEU A 274 4.06 13.53 -2.97
CA LEU A 274 2.99 13.90 -3.90
C LEU A 274 1.67 14.18 -3.16
N GLY A 275 1.33 15.46 -3.05
CA GLY A 275 0.00 15.94 -2.65
C GLY A 275 -0.94 16.08 -3.86
N LEU A 276 -2.01 16.84 -3.71
CA LEU A 276 -2.97 17.12 -4.78
C LEU A 276 -2.50 18.27 -5.66
N LYS A 277 -2.15 19.40 -5.03
CA LYS A 277 -1.74 20.63 -5.72
C LYS A 277 -0.22 20.74 -5.83
N ASN A 278 0.50 20.28 -4.80
CA ASN A 278 1.95 20.40 -4.71
C ASN A 278 2.62 19.02 -4.72
N TYR A 279 3.85 19.00 -5.20
CA TYR A 279 4.75 17.87 -5.01
C TYR A 279 6.18 18.38 -4.86
N HIS A 280 7.06 17.54 -4.31
CA HIS A 280 8.49 17.82 -4.24
C HIS A 280 9.28 16.55 -4.56
N VAL A 281 10.44 16.72 -5.19
CA VAL A 281 11.32 15.61 -5.57
C VAL A 281 12.71 15.84 -4.99
N TRP A 282 13.14 14.94 -4.11
CA TRP A 282 14.54 14.83 -3.71
C TRP A 282 15.19 13.69 -4.47
N ARG A 283 16.46 13.86 -4.87
CA ARG A 283 17.23 12.87 -5.64
C ARG A 283 18.64 12.78 -5.10
N THR A 284 19.20 11.58 -5.08
CA THR A 284 20.60 11.37 -4.72
C THR A 284 21.16 10.08 -5.34
N PHE A 285 22.47 10.04 -5.53
CA PHE A 285 23.26 8.84 -5.83
C PHE A 285 24.02 8.32 -4.60
N ASP A 286 23.89 8.99 -3.46
CA ASP A 286 24.64 8.69 -2.23
C ASP A 286 23.80 9.09 -1.01
N GLY A 287 23.33 8.11 -0.23
CA GLY A 287 22.49 8.35 0.95
C GLY A 287 21.23 7.50 0.99
N TYR A 288 20.21 7.99 1.71
CA TYR A 288 18.96 7.27 1.91
C TYR A 288 17.76 8.22 2.09
N TYR A 289 16.56 7.69 1.89
CA TYR A 289 15.29 8.29 2.28
C TYR A 289 14.50 7.31 3.15
N VAL A 290 13.78 7.85 4.15
CA VAL A 290 12.86 7.09 5.01
C VAL A 290 11.43 7.56 4.78
N GLY A 291 10.49 6.62 4.86
CA GLY A 291 9.05 6.84 4.84
C GLY A 291 8.43 6.48 6.19
N SER A 292 7.57 7.36 6.69
CA SER A 292 6.93 7.22 8.02
C SER A 292 5.60 7.98 8.09
N ASN A 293 4.91 8.12 6.96
CA ASN A 293 3.59 8.73 6.85
C ASN A 293 3.47 10.23 7.19
N MET A 294 4.48 11.04 6.92
CA MET A 294 4.39 12.48 7.13
C MET A 294 5.03 13.27 5.99
N ALA A 295 4.37 14.36 5.58
CA ALA A 295 4.92 15.26 4.58
C ALA A 295 6.12 16.03 5.13
N LEU A 296 7.19 16.14 4.35
CA LEU A 296 8.40 16.88 4.68
C LEU A 296 8.52 18.20 3.92
N SER A 297 7.97 18.30 2.71
CA SER A 297 7.96 19.52 1.92
C SER A 297 7.07 20.57 2.55
N PRO A 298 7.57 21.79 2.81
CA PRO A 298 6.74 22.90 3.29
C PRO A 298 5.51 23.17 2.43
N GLU A 299 5.55 22.89 1.13
CA GLU A 299 4.42 23.11 0.22
C GLU A 299 3.35 22.02 0.35
N VAL A 300 3.75 20.74 0.39
CA VAL A 300 2.79 19.62 0.55
C VAL A 300 2.19 19.62 1.96
N ARG A 301 2.95 20.05 2.98
CA ARG A 301 2.45 20.25 4.34
C ARG A 301 1.22 21.16 4.42
N LYS A 302 1.10 22.14 3.51
CA LYS A 302 -0.07 23.05 3.45
C LYS A 302 -1.37 22.33 3.08
N GLU A 303 -1.28 21.12 2.54
CA GLU A 303 -2.42 20.27 2.18
C GLU A 303 -2.77 19.25 3.28
N THR A 304 -2.07 19.31 4.42
CA THR A 304 -2.28 18.44 5.59
C THR A 304 -2.76 19.23 6.81
N SER A 305 -3.48 18.58 7.71
CA SER A 305 -3.77 19.11 9.05
C SER A 305 -2.87 18.51 10.15
N PHE A 306 -1.78 17.84 9.76
CA PHE A 306 -0.86 17.15 10.66
C PHE A 306 -0.16 18.10 11.64
N ASP A 307 -0.18 17.76 12.93
CA ASP A 307 0.53 18.51 13.97
C ASP A 307 1.99 18.05 14.09
N TYR A 308 2.89 18.79 13.44
CA TYR A 308 4.34 18.55 13.45
C TYR A 308 5.00 18.77 14.82
N ASN A 309 4.29 19.31 15.82
CA ASN A 309 4.81 19.50 17.18
C ASN A 309 4.32 18.42 18.16
N ASN A 310 3.48 17.49 17.72
CA ASN A 310 3.05 16.37 18.54
C ASN A 310 4.07 15.23 18.50
N PHE A 311 5.11 15.31 19.33
CA PHE A 311 6.16 14.27 19.40
C PHE A 311 5.66 12.89 19.87
N ASN A 312 4.43 12.79 20.39
CA ASN A 312 3.79 11.51 20.68
C ASN A 312 3.11 10.88 19.45
N SER A 313 3.14 11.55 18.29
CA SER A 313 2.65 11.01 17.03
C SER A 313 3.49 9.80 16.61
N THR A 314 2.83 8.76 16.10
CA THR A 314 3.52 7.58 15.57
C THR A 314 4.40 7.92 14.37
N ALA A 315 3.95 8.82 13.49
CA ALA A 315 4.69 9.22 12.30
C ALA A 315 6.01 9.91 12.67
N ILE A 316 5.98 10.79 13.68
CA ILE A 316 7.18 11.48 14.19
C ILE A 316 8.09 10.49 14.92
N SER A 317 7.54 9.65 15.81
CA SER A 317 8.31 8.65 16.57
C SER A 317 9.02 7.67 15.63
N ARG A 318 8.30 7.10 14.66
CA ARG A 318 8.89 6.19 13.67
C ARG A 318 9.91 6.88 12.78
N ARG A 319 9.69 8.15 12.41
CA ARG A 319 10.70 8.89 11.63
C ARG A 319 12.00 9.08 12.42
N THR A 320 11.90 9.47 13.68
CA THR A 320 13.05 9.62 14.58
C THR A 320 13.82 8.31 14.63
N ARG A 321 13.12 7.20 14.92
CA ARG A 321 13.75 5.89 14.96
C ARG A 321 14.33 5.46 13.60
N ALA A 322 13.61 5.68 12.51
CA ALA A 322 14.09 5.33 11.17
C ALA A 322 15.41 6.02 10.87
N ILE A 323 15.55 7.30 11.18
CA ILE A 323 16.81 8.04 10.96
C ILE A 323 17.94 7.49 11.83
N GLU A 324 17.71 7.32 13.13
CA GLU A 324 18.70 6.75 14.04
C GLU A 324 19.16 5.36 13.58
N PHE A 325 18.23 4.52 13.12
CA PHE A 325 18.52 3.19 12.60
C PHE A 325 19.38 3.28 11.34
N MET A 326 19.03 4.14 10.39
CA MET A 326 19.78 4.31 9.15
C MET A 326 21.19 4.88 9.41
N GLU A 327 21.34 5.78 10.38
CA GLU A 327 22.65 6.30 10.81
C GLU A 327 23.51 5.22 11.49
N MET A 328 22.90 4.37 12.34
CA MET A 328 23.58 3.27 13.01
C MET A 328 24.19 2.26 12.03
N TYR A 329 23.53 2.03 10.89
CA TYR A 329 23.96 1.06 9.88
C TYR A 329 24.55 1.70 8.63
N TYR A 330 24.81 3.01 8.62
CA TYR A 330 25.34 3.70 7.44
C TYR A 330 26.66 3.07 6.95
N GLY A 331 26.73 2.71 5.67
CA GLY A 331 27.87 1.99 5.07
C GLY A 331 27.76 0.46 5.16
N TYR A 332 26.76 -0.05 5.88
CA TYR A 332 26.54 -1.48 6.08
C TYR A 332 25.12 -1.93 5.70
N ILE A 333 24.28 -1.04 5.16
CA ILE A 333 22.91 -1.39 4.77
C ILE A 333 22.95 -2.43 3.65
N ASP A 334 22.36 -3.58 3.93
CA ASP A 334 22.08 -4.66 2.99
C ASP A 334 20.68 -5.24 3.27
N VAL A 335 20.27 -6.27 2.54
CA VAL A 335 18.94 -6.89 2.70
C VAL A 335 18.69 -7.40 4.12
N ASP A 336 19.71 -7.89 4.83
CA ASP A 336 19.51 -8.40 6.18
C ASP A 336 19.35 -7.26 7.21
N ILE A 337 20.02 -6.12 6.99
CA ILE A 337 19.73 -4.88 7.73
C ILE A 337 18.31 -4.39 7.41
N ALA A 338 17.87 -4.49 6.16
CA ALA A 338 16.52 -4.12 5.77
C ALA A 338 15.44 -4.96 6.48
N LYS A 339 15.66 -6.28 6.63
CA LYS A 339 14.79 -7.16 7.42
C LYS A 339 14.78 -6.78 8.90
N LYS A 340 15.92 -6.39 9.47
CA LYS A 340 16.00 -5.91 10.87
C LYS A 340 15.24 -4.61 11.08
N PHE A 341 15.32 -3.68 10.13
CA PHE A 341 14.54 -2.43 10.17
C PHE A 341 13.05 -2.73 10.28
N GLN A 342 12.56 -3.68 9.47
CA GLN A 342 11.16 -4.08 9.46
C GLN A 342 10.71 -4.88 10.69
N ALA A 343 11.64 -5.25 11.58
CA ALA A 343 11.37 -5.94 12.83
C ALA A 343 11.66 -5.08 14.07
N ASP A 344 12.05 -3.82 13.89
CA ASP A 344 12.54 -2.97 14.97
C ASP A 344 11.42 -2.45 15.89
N HIS A 345 11.66 -2.56 17.19
CA HIS A 345 10.73 -2.20 18.26
C HIS A 345 11.28 -1.16 19.24
N TYR A 346 12.29 -0.39 18.85
CA TYR A 346 12.70 0.71 19.71
C TYR A 346 11.70 1.85 19.57
N ASP A 347 11.02 2.19 20.66
CA ASP A 347 10.05 3.27 20.71
C ASP A 347 10.73 4.52 21.30
N PRO A 348 11.04 5.54 20.47
CA PRO A 348 11.73 6.74 20.94
C PRO A 348 10.86 7.62 21.85
N SER A 349 9.53 7.46 21.87
CA SER A 349 8.69 8.20 22.82
C SER A 349 8.76 7.62 24.24
N HIS A 350 9.23 6.37 24.36
CA HIS A 350 9.41 5.67 25.64
C HIS A 350 10.88 5.36 25.95
N GLU A 351 11.79 5.67 25.03
CA GLU A 351 13.23 5.41 25.09
C GLU A 351 13.59 3.94 25.41
N LYS A 352 12.78 2.98 24.95
CA LYS A 352 12.96 1.56 25.24
C LYS A 352 12.47 0.66 24.12
N TYR A 353 12.92 -0.59 24.12
CA TYR A 353 12.33 -1.63 23.27
C TYR A 353 10.99 -2.09 23.82
N ILE A 354 9.93 -1.80 23.10
CA ILE A 354 8.55 -2.18 23.42
C ILE A 354 7.71 -2.18 22.14
N ARG A 355 6.79 -3.13 22.00
CA ARG A 355 5.86 -3.19 20.86
C ARG A 355 4.74 -2.18 21.07
N THR A 356 4.65 -1.16 20.23
CA THR A 356 3.62 -0.11 20.26
C THR A 356 3.28 0.34 18.84
N ALA A 357 2.42 1.35 18.69
CA ALA A 357 2.18 1.99 17.40
C ALA A 357 3.33 2.93 16.98
N ASN A 358 4.27 3.25 17.88
CA ASN A 358 5.39 4.19 17.66
C ASN A 358 6.66 3.54 17.10
N THR A 359 6.67 2.22 16.91
CA THR A 359 7.83 1.45 16.44
C THR A 359 7.82 1.22 14.93
N LEU A 360 8.96 0.85 14.32
CA LEU A 360 9.03 0.59 12.87
C LEU A 360 8.23 -0.65 12.46
N CYS A 361 8.24 -1.69 13.28
CA CYS A 361 7.27 -2.79 13.22
C CYS A 361 6.09 -2.46 14.15
N GLY A 362 4.96 -2.04 13.58
CA GLY A 362 3.83 -1.50 14.34
C GLY A 362 2.92 -2.53 14.96
N HIS A 363 2.51 -2.25 16.20
CA HIS A 363 1.58 -3.04 16.98
C HIS A 363 0.54 -2.14 17.66
N VAL A 364 -0.48 -1.69 16.93
CA VAL A 364 -1.55 -0.85 17.52
C VAL A 364 -2.41 -1.68 18.48
N GLU A 365 -2.51 -3.00 18.24
CA GLU A 365 -3.25 -3.93 19.07
C GLU A 365 -2.67 -4.08 20.49
N LEU A 366 -1.44 -3.60 20.71
CA LEU A 366 -0.75 -3.59 22.00
C LEU A 366 -0.66 -2.18 22.62
N ASP A 367 -1.20 -1.16 21.95
CA ASP A 367 -1.01 0.24 22.31
C ASP A 367 -2.25 0.83 23.00
N PRO A 368 -2.17 1.20 24.30
CA PRO A 368 -3.28 1.84 25.03
C PRO A 368 -3.65 3.23 24.50
N ARG A 369 -2.80 3.88 23.70
CA ARG A 369 -3.09 5.16 23.03
C ARG A 369 -3.89 4.94 21.75
N GLY A 370 -3.75 3.77 21.12
CA GLY A 370 -4.18 3.55 19.75
C GLY A 370 -3.36 4.39 18.77
N LEU A 371 -4.00 4.80 17.67
CA LEU A 371 -3.41 5.64 16.63
C LEU A 371 -4.43 6.75 16.26
N PRO A 372 -4.56 7.80 17.08
CA PRO A 372 -5.58 8.85 16.91
C PRO A 372 -5.42 9.65 15.62
N GLU A 373 -4.19 9.75 15.09
CA GLU A 373 -3.89 10.40 13.80
C GLU A 373 -4.60 9.71 12.62
N TRP A 374 -5.06 8.47 12.82
CA TRP A 374 -5.78 7.65 11.85
C TRP A 374 -7.11 7.12 12.42
N GLY A 375 -7.58 7.64 13.55
CA GLY A 375 -8.87 7.22 14.12
C GLY A 375 -8.92 5.76 14.58
N TYR A 376 -7.77 5.18 14.95
CA TYR A 376 -7.72 3.92 15.67
C TYR A 376 -7.78 4.19 17.17
N ASP A 377 -8.80 3.62 17.80
CA ASP A 377 -9.01 3.63 19.24
C ASP A 377 -7.92 2.82 19.98
N PRO A 378 -7.83 2.93 21.32
CA PRO A 378 -6.93 2.09 22.12
C PRO A 378 -7.01 0.61 21.76
N TYR A 379 -5.85 -0.04 21.62
CA TYR A 379 -5.72 -1.46 21.29
C TYR A 379 -6.38 -1.89 19.98
N TYR A 380 -6.58 -0.99 19.01
CA TYR A 380 -7.21 -1.35 17.74
C TYR A 380 -6.47 -2.50 17.05
N PRO A 381 -7.16 -3.51 16.49
CA PRO A 381 -6.53 -4.62 15.77
C PRO A 381 -6.00 -4.16 14.39
N GLY A 382 -4.90 -3.43 14.42
CA GLY A 382 -4.20 -2.91 13.25
C GLY A 382 -2.73 -2.65 13.52
N GLY A 383 -1.96 -2.47 12.46
CA GLY A 383 -0.50 -2.40 12.55
C GLY A 383 0.15 -3.10 11.37
N SER A 384 1.42 -3.48 11.51
CA SER A 384 2.21 -4.10 10.43
C SER A 384 1.66 -5.49 10.09
N ILE A 385 1.36 -5.75 8.81
CA ILE A 385 0.81 -7.03 8.35
C ILE A 385 1.74 -7.87 7.47
N CYS A 386 2.78 -7.25 6.95
CA CYS A 386 3.81 -7.90 6.15
C CYS A 386 5.09 -7.06 6.19
N ALA A 387 6.18 -7.64 5.67
CA ALA A 387 7.43 -6.94 5.47
C ALA A 387 8.12 -7.42 4.18
N GLU A 388 8.68 -6.49 3.44
CA GLU A 388 9.35 -6.72 2.16
C GLU A 388 10.75 -6.13 2.17
N ALA A 389 11.71 -6.81 1.55
CA ALA A 389 13.07 -6.32 1.39
C ALA A 389 13.66 -6.80 0.05
N THR A 390 14.40 -5.93 -0.61
CA THR A 390 15.15 -6.26 -1.82
C THR A 390 16.37 -5.37 -1.98
N ASP A 391 17.27 -5.76 -2.88
CA ASP A 391 18.40 -4.95 -3.34
C ASP A 391 18.46 -4.94 -4.87
N SER A 392 19.42 -4.21 -5.45
CA SER A 392 19.55 -4.14 -6.89
C SER A 392 19.78 -5.50 -7.58
N GLU A 393 20.45 -6.46 -6.93
CA GLU A 393 20.76 -7.74 -7.56
C GLU A 393 19.56 -8.68 -7.58
N LEU A 394 18.79 -8.67 -6.50
CA LEU A 394 17.52 -9.38 -6.45
C LEU A 394 16.53 -8.73 -7.42
N ALA A 395 16.41 -7.40 -7.40
CA ALA A 395 15.45 -6.69 -8.24
C ALA A 395 15.75 -6.77 -9.75
N ASP A 396 17.03 -6.84 -10.17
CA ASP A 396 17.42 -7.11 -11.57
C ASP A 396 16.88 -8.46 -12.07
N LYS A 397 16.73 -9.44 -11.15
CA LYS A 397 16.12 -10.75 -11.40
C LYS A 397 14.62 -10.75 -11.10
N MET A 398 14.02 -9.58 -10.85
CA MET A 398 12.66 -9.39 -10.34
C MET A 398 12.34 -10.31 -9.15
N LYS A 399 13.28 -10.35 -8.21
CA LYS A 399 13.26 -11.15 -6.99
C LYS A 399 13.23 -10.25 -5.75
N LEU A 400 12.63 -10.75 -4.68
CA LEU A 400 12.54 -10.06 -3.40
C LEU A 400 12.38 -11.06 -2.24
N TRP A 401 12.61 -10.57 -1.03
CA TRP A 401 12.22 -11.23 0.21
C TRP A 401 10.91 -10.63 0.72
N ALA A 402 9.98 -11.49 1.12
CA ALA A 402 8.74 -11.08 1.76
C ALA A 402 8.45 -11.95 2.97
N LYS A 403 7.72 -11.37 3.93
CA LYS A 403 7.28 -12.02 5.16
C LYS A 403 5.81 -11.70 5.38
N TRP A 404 4.98 -12.73 5.49
CA TRP A 404 3.57 -12.56 5.85
C TRP A 404 3.45 -12.53 7.37
N GLY A 405 2.62 -11.62 7.90
CA GLY A 405 2.57 -11.29 9.32
C GLY A 405 3.60 -10.25 9.75
N HIS A 406 3.65 -9.97 11.04
CA HIS A 406 4.52 -8.95 11.61
C HIS A 406 5.99 -9.23 11.33
N GLY A 407 6.78 -8.20 11.01
CA GLY A 407 8.23 -8.33 10.74
C GLY A 407 9.03 -8.99 11.88
N CYS A 408 8.51 -8.93 13.10
CA CYS A 408 9.15 -9.33 14.36
C CYS A 408 8.80 -10.73 14.89
N ASP A 409 8.17 -11.59 14.09
CA ASP A 409 7.74 -12.95 14.49
C ASP A 409 6.65 -13.01 15.58
N TYR A 410 5.99 -11.88 15.88
CA TYR A 410 4.85 -11.85 16.78
C TYR A 410 3.58 -12.35 16.09
N ASP A 411 2.81 -13.23 16.73
CA ASP A 411 1.52 -13.69 16.21
C ASP A 411 0.37 -12.90 16.84
N PHE A 412 -0.55 -12.42 16.00
CA PHE A 412 -1.84 -11.93 16.46
C PHE A 412 -2.87 -13.06 16.46
N ILE A 413 -3.40 -13.38 17.64
CA ILE A 413 -4.42 -14.42 17.82
C ILE A 413 -5.77 -13.75 18.10
N ALA A 414 -6.64 -13.73 17.08
CA ALA A 414 -7.91 -12.99 17.11
C ALA A 414 -8.82 -13.41 18.28
N LYS A 415 -8.84 -14.70 18.61
CA LYS A 415 -9.65 -15.22 19.73
C LYS A 415 -9.19 -14.67 21.08
N ASP A 416 -7.88 -14.60 21.29
CA ASP A 416 -7.31 -14.13 22.55
C ASP A 416 -7.47 -12.61 22.65
N PHE A 417 -7.20 -11.90 21.55
CA PHE A 417 -7.45 -10.46 21.44
C PHE A 417 -8.91 -10.08 21.77
N LEU A 418 -9.89 -10.74 21.15
CA LEU A 418 -11.32 -10.44 21.39
C LEU A 418 -11.80 -10.80 22.81
N LYS A 419 -11.06 -11.65 23.53
CA LYS A 419 -11.32 -11.94 24.93
C LYS A 419 -10.83 -10.81 25.84
N GLU A 420 -9.69 -10.20 25.50
CA GLU A 420 -9.10 -9.09 26.24
C GLU A 420 -9.76 -7.75 25.90
N HIS A 421 -10.18 -7.59 24.64
CA HIS A 421 -10.77 -6.37 24.08
C HIS A 421 -12.17 -6.61 23.50
N PRO A 422 -13.18 -6.87 24.36
CA PRO A 422 -14.54 -7.18 23.93
C PRO A 422 -15.25 -6.03 23.20
N GLU A 423 -14.75 -4.81 23.28
CA GLU A 423 -15.17 -3.64 22.49
C GLU A 423 -15.06 -3.89 20.97
N TYR A 424 -14.12 -4.73 20.53
CA TYR A 424 -13.95 -5.11 19.13
C TYR A 424 -14.73 -6.36 18.71
N ASN A 425 -15.64 -6.88 19.54
CA ASN A 425 -16.45 -8.07 19.22
C ASN A 425 -17.30 -7.93 17.96
N TRP A 426 -17.57 -6.71 17.51
CA TRP A 426 -18.24 -6.49 16.22
C TRP A 426 -17.44 -7.09 15.05
N GLN A 427 -16.11 -7.19 15.15
CA GLN A 427 -15.24 -7.77 14.13
C GLN A 427 -15.22 -9.31 14.12
N LYS A 428 -15.75 -9.96 15.17
CA LYS A 428 -15.74 -11.42 15.36
C LYS A 428 -16.14 -12.27 14.14
N PRO A 429 -17.09 -11.86 13.27
CA PRO A 429 -17.45 -12.65 12.10
C PRO A 429 -16.31 -12.83 11.08
N TYR A 430 -15.34 -11.91 11.04
CA TYR A 430 -14.32 -11.86 10.00
C TYR A 430 -12.88 -11.68 10.49
N LEU A 431 -12.67 -11.24 11.74
CA LEU A 431 -11.33 -11.08 12.30
C LEU A 431 -10.62 -12.43 12.39
N GLN A 432 -9.45 -12.51 11.77
CA GLN A 432 -8.65 -13.73 11.66
C GLN A 432 -7.31 -13.56 12.37
N ASN A 433 -6.65 -14.68 12.65
CA ASN A 433 -5.27 -14.65 13.13
C ASN A 433 -4.37 -14.07 12.04
N LEU A 434 -3.37 -13.31 12.45
CA LEU A 434 -2.26 -12.89 11.60
C LEU A 434 -1.01 -13.58 12.16
N ILE A 435 -0.66 -14.69 11.51
CA ILE A 435 0.49 -15.52 11.89
C ILE A 435 1.73 -15.02 11.15
N SER A 436 2.83 -14.86 11.89
CA SER A 436 4.11 -14.43 11.36
C SER A 436 4.88 -15.61 10.77
N TYR A 437 4.84 -15.74 9.44
CA TYR A 437 5.55 -16.77 8.70
C TYR A 437 7.03 -16.44 8.52
N PRO A 438 7.92 -17.41 8.23
CA PRO A 438 9.31 -17.13 7.90
C PRO A 438 9.47 -16.21 6.69
N TRP A 439 10.56 -15.45 6.64
CA TRP A 439 10.98 -14.74 5.43
C TRP A 439 11.14 -15.73 4.27
N THR A 440 10.50 -15.42 3.13
CA THR A 440 10.52 -16.28 1.94
C THR A 440 10.82 -15.46 0.70
N THR A 441 11.47 -16.09 -0.28
CA THR A 441 11.76 -15.42 -1.56
C THR A 441 10.64 -15.62 -2.57
N PHE A 442 10.30 -14.55 -3.28
CA PHE A 442 9.48 -14.58 -4.50
C PHE A 442 10.29 -14.06 -5.68
N GLU A 443 10.08 -14.67 -6.85
CA GLU A 443 10.67 -14.27 -8.11
C GLU A 443 9.67 -14.52 -9.25
N ILE A 444 9.87 -13.83 -10.36
CA ILE A 444 9.07 -14.01 -11.56
C ILE A 444 9.16 -15.43 -12.13
N MET A 445 8.09 -15.90 -12.78
CA MET A 445 8.10 -17.16 -13.51
C MET A 445 9.02 -17.06 -14.74
N LYS A 446 9.81 -18.11 -14.97
CA LYS A 446 10.76 -18.21 -16.10
C LYS A 446 10.07 -18.38 -17.44
#